data_AF-A0A818E6P3-F1
#
_entry.id   AF-A0A818E6P3-F1
#
_cell.length_a   1.000
_cell.length_b   1.000
_cell.length_c   1.000
_cell.angle_alpha   90.00
_cell.angle_beta   90.00
_cell.angle_gamma   90.00
#
_symmetry.space_group_name_H-M   'P 1'
#
loop_
_entity.id
_entity.type
_entity.pdbx_description
1 polymer ?
#
loop_
_entity_poly.entity_id
_entity_poly.type
_entity_poly.pdbx_seq_one_letter_code
_entity_poly.pdbx_strand_id
1 'polypeptide(L)' 'MAEIAVNAIMNVADMERRDVNFELIKVQGKVGGRLEDTLLVKGVVVDKTFSHPQMPKVRFYYHIFFIL' A
#
# COMPACT_ATOMS: atom_id res chain seq x y z
N MET A 1 -7.17 15.19 -3.31
CA MET A 1 -6.08 14.87 -2.36
C MET A 1 -6.52 14.90 -0.89
N ALA A 2 -7.26 15.93 -0.44
CA ALA A 2 -7.74 16.01 0.95
C ALA A 2 -8.54 14.76 1.39
N GLU A 3 -9.47 14.29 0.56
CA GLU A 3 -10.27 13.09 0.86
C GLU A 3 -9.42 11.82 1.02
N ILE A 4 -8.36 11.67 0.22
CA ILE A 4 -7.45 10.50 0.30
C ILE A 4 -6.73 10.50 1.65
N ALA A 5 -6.25 11.66 2.10
CA ALA A 5 -5.55 11.78 3.38
C ALA A 5 -6.48 11.49 4.57
N VAL A 6 -7.70 12.04 4.55
CA VAL A 6 -8.70 11.76 5.61
C VAL A 6 -9.04 10.28 5.64
N ASN A 7 -9.30 9.68 4.47
CA ASN A 7 -9.61 8.25 4.38
C ASN A 7 -8.43 7.37 4.84
N ALA A 8 -7.19 7.73 4.52
CA ALA A 8 -6.00 7.00 4.98
C ALA A 8 -5.90 7.00 6.51
N ILE A 9 -6.09 8.16 7.14
CA ILE A 9 -6.04 8.31 8.59
C ILE A 9 -7.18 7.53 9.24
N MET A 10 -8.41 7.62 8.73
CA MET A 10 -9.55 6.89 9.30
C MET A 10 -9.40 5.36 9.23
N ASN A 11 -8.60 4.82 8.31
CA ASN A 11 -8.35 3.38 8.23
C ASN A 11 -7.30 2.89 9.25
N VAL A 12 -6.45 3.78 9.75
CA VAL A 12 -5.32 3.44 10.65
C VAL A 12 -5.53 3.98 12.06
N ALA A 13 -6.43 4.96 12.23
CA ALA A 13 -6.71 5.61 13.49
C ALA A 13 -7.31 4.64 14.52
N ASP A 14 -6.73 4.65 15.72
CA ASP A 14 -7.33 4.02 16.89
C ASP A 14 -8.27 5.02 17.55
N MET A 15 -9.57 4.76 17.49
CA MET A 15 -10.60 5.66 18.00
C MET A 15 -10.67 5.67 19.53
N GLU A 16 -10.16 4.64 20.20
CA GLU A 16 -10.17 4.55 21.67
C GLU A 16 -9.06 5.41 22.26
N ARG A 17 -7.85 5.31 21.69
CA ARG A 17 -6.69 6.10 22.12
C ARG A 17 -6.57 7.45 21.43
N ARG A 18 -7.38 7.70 20.39
CA ARG A 18 -7.34 8.88 19.52
C ARG A 18 -5.93 9.11 18.95
N ASP A 19 -5.21 8.03 18.71
CA ASP A 19 -3.83 8.06 18.24
C ASP A 19 -3.74 7.41 16.86
N VAL A 20 -2.76 7.84 16.08
CA VAL A 20 -2.54 7.40 14.71
C VAL A 20 -1.09 6.98 14.58
N ASN A 21 -0.86 5.68 14.33
CA ASN A 21 0.48 5.21 14.05
C ASN A 21 0.86 5.48 12.59
N PHE A 22 1.74 6.45 12.38
CA PHE A 22 2.26 6.81 11.05
C PHE A 22 3.10 5.71 10.41
N GLU A 23 3.63 4.75 11.17
CA GLU A 23 4.42 3.64 10.62
C GLU A 23 3.59 2.72 9.71
N LEU A 24 2.27 2.65 9.96
CA LEU A 24 1.33 1.88 9.15
C LEU A 24 0.96 2.58 7.84
N ILE A 25 1.32 3.86 7.67
CA ILE A 25 1.01 4.67 6.50
C ILE A 25 2.27 4.83 5.65
N LYS A 26 2.24 4.29 4.42
CA LYS A 26 3.34 4.41 3.46
C LYS A 26 2.90 5.21 2.23
N VAL A 27 3.57 6.33 1.97
CA VAL A 27 3.38 7.12 0.75
C VAL A 27 4.41 6.67 -0.28
N GLN A 28 3.97 6.11 -1.42
CA GLN A 28 4.85 5.70 -2.50
C GLN A 28 4.52 6.47 -3.78
N GLY A 29 5.48 7.27 -4.26
CA GLY A 29 5.42 7.89 -5.57
C GLY A 29 6.22 7.08 -6.59
N LYS A 30 5.60 6.72 -7.72
CA LYS A 30 6.30 6.22 -8.90
C LYS A 30 6.36 7.32 -9.96
N VAL A 31 7.49 7.42 -10.67
CA VAL A 31 7.68 8.39 -11.76
C VAL A 31 6.85 8.00 -12.98
N GLY A 32 6.32 9.00 -13.70
CA GLY A 32 5.62 8.81 -14.98
C GLY A 32 4.09 8.94 -14.96
N GLY A 33 3.47 9.25 -13.81
CA GLY A 33 2.03 9.53 -13.70
C GLY A 33 1.72 11.01 -13.40
N ARG A 34 0.45 11.41 -13.52
CA ARG A 34 -0.01 12.73 -13.07
C ARG A 34 -0.31 12.70 -11.57
N LEU A 35 -0.24 13.86 -10.91
CA LEU A 35 -0.63 13.98 -9.50
C LEU A 35 -2.10 13.63 -9.26
N GLU A 36 -2.94 13.79 -10.29
CA GLU A 36 -4.36 13.45 -10.30
C GLU A 36 -4.61 11.93 -10.22
N ASP A 37 -3.66 11.10 -10.65
CA ASP A 37 -3.80 9.63 -10.69
C ASP A 37 -3.50 8.97 -9.32
N THR A 38 -3.36 9.77 -8.26
CA THR A 38 -3.08 9.27 -6.91
C THR A 38 -4.28 8.50 -6.36
N LEU A 39 -4.06 7.27 -5.91
CA LEU A 39 -5.09 6.38 -5.38
C LEU A 39 -4.75 5.94 -3.96
N LEU A 40 -5.78 5.70 -3.14
CA LEU A 40 -5.63 5.09 -1.82
C LEU A 40 -5.57 3.56 -1.95
N VAL A 41 -4.46 2.96 -1.55
CA VAL A 41 -4.30 1.50 -1.51
C VAL A 41 -4.64 0.96 -0.13
N LYS A 42 -5.63 0.06 -0.04
CA LYS A 42 -6.02 -0.63 1.20
C LYS A 42 -5.14 -1.88 1.42
N GLY A 43 -3.85 -1.67 1.62
CA GLY A 43 -2.87 -2.75 1.76
C GLY A 43 -1.44 -2.24 1.63
N VAL A 44 -0.49 -3.14 1.45
CA VAL A 44 0.93 -2.79 1.32
C VAL A 44 1.37 -2.92 -0.13
N VAL A 45 1.96 -1.86 -0.68
CA VAL A 45 2.65 -1.91 -1.97
C VAL A 45 4.10 -2.30 -1.72
N VAL A 46 4.50 -3.44 -2.29
CA VAL A 46 5.87 -3.95 -2.27
C VAL A 46 6.41 -3.97 -3.68
N ASP A 47 7.50 -3.25 -3.92
CA ASP A 47 8.19 -3.28 -5.21
C ASP A 47 9.12 -4.51 -5.24
N LYS A 48 8.58 -5.65 -5.66
CA LYS A 48 9.34 -6.91 -5.78
C LYS A 48 9.70 -7.15 -7.24
N THR A 49 10.99 -7.21 -7.53
CA THR A 49 11.49 -7.71 -8.82
C THR A 49 11.29 -9.22 -8.88
N PHE A 50 10.71 -9.72 -9.97
CA PHE A 50 10.54 -11.16 -10.18
C PHE A 50 11.89 -11.84 -10.27
N SER A 51 12.20 -12.70 -9.30
CA SER A 51 13.49 -13.43 -9.28
C SER A 51 13.56 -14.52 -10.37
N HIS A 52 12.42 -15.03 -10.83
CA HIS A 52 12.32 -16.03 -11.88
C HIS A 52 11.28 -15.64 -12.94
N PRO A 53 11.57 -15.80 -14.24
CA PRO A 53 10.60 -15.53 -15.32
C PRO A 53 9.31 -16.38 -15.24
N GLN A 54 9.39 -17.55 -14.60
CA GLN A 54 8.26 -18.47 -14.37
C GLN A 54 7.44 -18.12 -13.11
N MET A 55 7.81 -17.07 -12.35
CA MET A 55 7.04 -16.64 -11.18
C MET A 55 5.68 -16.07 -11.62
N PRO A 56 4.56 -16.50 -11.01
CA PRO A 56 3.25 -15.96 -11.35
C PRO A 56 3.20 -14.45 -11.06
N LYS A 57 2.89 -13.67 -12.10
CA LYS A 57 2.87 -12.20 -12.06
C LYS A 57 1.67 -11.64 -11.31
N VAL A 58 0.62 -12.45 -11.16
CA VAL A 58 -0.62 -12.10 -10.46
C VAL A 58 -0.98 -13.27 -9.57
N ARG A 59 -1.14 -13.04 -8.26
CA ARG A 59 -1.61 -14.06 -7.31
C ARG A 59 -2.82 -13.54 -6.56
N PHE A 60 -3.96 -14.22 -6.69
CA PHE A 60 -5.22 -13.85 -6.06
C PHE A 60 -5.38 -14.38 -4.61
N TYR A 61 -4.50 -15.29 -4.17
CA TYR A 61 -4.57 -15.92 -2.85
C TYR A 61 -3.51 -15.40 -1.87
N TYR A 62 -3.93 -15.23 -0.62
CA TYR A 62 -3.21 -14.61 0.52
C TYR A 62 -1.93 -15.31 0.98
N HIS A 63 -1.53 -16.44 0.38
CA HIS A 63 -0.39 -17.21 0.89
C HIS A 63 0.96 -16.68 0.40
N ILE A 64 1.41 -15.56 0.95
CA ILE A 64 2.68 -14.88 0.59
C ILE A 64 3.86 -15.78 0.97
N PHE A 65 4.26 -16.66 0.04
CA PHE A 65 5.53 -17.36 0.12
C PHE A 65 6.67 -16.35 0.00
N PHE A 66 7.28 -16.02 1.13
CA PHE A 66 8.55 -15.33 1.20
C PHE A 66 9.64 -16.37 0.91
N ILE A 67 9.98 -16.55 -0.37
CA ILE A 67 11.19 -17.27 -0.74
C ILE A 67 12.34 -16.32 -0.43
N LEU A 68 13.12 -16.65 0.60
CA LEU A 68 14.33 -15.94 1.00
C LEU A 68 15.41 -16.10 -0.08
#